data_AF-A0A645HAD1-F1
#
_entry.id   AF-A0A645HAD1-F1
#
_cell.length_a   1.000
_cell.length_b   1.000
_cell.length_c   1.000
_cell.angle_alpha   90.00
_cell.angle_beta   90.00
_cell.angle_gamma   90.00
#
_symmetry.space_group_name_H-M   'P 1'
#
loop_
_entity.id
_entity.type
_entity.pdbx_description
1 polymer ?
#
loop_
_entity_poly.entity_id
_entity_poly.type
_entity_poly.pdbx_seq_one_letter_code
_entity_poly.pdbx_strand_id
1 'polypeptide(L)'
;MVERLTAEIQHSLSAGQTVGAVVSCETAEQLQPEVIIASYGNRTSPAAIAANLYEALRYFDEHPVDVIYAEGISENGLGLAVMNRLRKASGYRILKV
;
A
#
# COMPACT_ATOMS: atom_id res chain seq x y z
N MET A 1 10.19 5.13 7.29
CA MET A 1 8.94 4.56 6.71
C MET A 1 9.24 3.42 5.76
N VAL A 2 9.92 3.66 4.63
CA VAL A 2 10.16 2.63 3.60
C VAL A 2 10.93 1.42 4.14
N GLU A 3 11.98 1.62 4.94
CA GLU A 3 12.77 0.52 5.50
C GLU A 3 11.94 -0.53 6.26
N ARG A 4 10.96 -0.07 7.05
CA ARG A 4 10.08 -0.94 7.84
C ARG A 4 9.05 -1.66 6.97
N LEU A 5 8.56 -0.99 5.93
CA LEU A 5 7.69 -1.60 4.92
C LEU A 5 8.44 -2.74 4.21
N THR A 6 9.66 -2.46 3.74
CA THR A 6 10.50 -3.46 3.07
C THR A 6 10.83 -4.64 3.98
N ALA A 7 11.11 -4.39 5.27
CA ALA A 7 11.36 -5.46 6.23
C ALA A 7 10.15 -6.40 6.41
N GLU A 8 8.94 -5.85 6.49
CA GLU A 8 7.72 -6.65 6.65
C GLU A 8 7.36 -7.41 5.37
N ILE A 9 7.54 -6.78 4.21
CA ILE A 9 7.41 -7.43 2.90
C ILE A 9 8.36 -8.63 2.82
N GLN A 10 9.64 -8.43 3.18
CA GLN A 10 10.63 -9.50 3.18
C GLN A 10 10.24 -10.64 4.12
N HIS A 11 9.69 -10.32 5.29
CA HIS A 11 9.19 -11.32 6.23
C HIS A 11 8.08 -12.17 5.60
N SER A 12 7.06 -11.55 5.01
CA SER A 12 5.96 -12.26 4.33
C SER A 12 6.44 -13.08 3.13
N LEU A 13 7.35 -12.54 2.32
CA LEU A 13 7.94 -13.28 1.20
C LEU A 13 8.73 -14.51 1.70
N SER A 14 9.52 -14.37 2.78
CA SER A 14 10.23 -15.51 3.38
C SER A 14 9.32 -16.57 3.99
N ALA A 15 8.10 -16.18 4.38
CA ALA A 15 7.04 -17.09 4.82
C ALA A 15 6.33 -17.79 3.64
N GLY A 16 6.73 -17.51 2.39
CA GLY A 16 6.17 -18.10 1.17
C GLY A 16 4.84 -17.48 0.75
N GLN A 17 4.49 -16.31 1.26
CA GLN A 17 3.26 -15.60 0.91
C GLN A 17 3.43 -14.84 -0.41
N THR A 18 2.37 -14.79 -1.20
CA THR A 18 2.24 -13.83 -2.29
C THR A 18 1.93 -12.44 -1.72
N VAL A 19 2.78 -11.47 -2.04
CA VAL A 19 2.73 -10.13 -1.43
C VAL A 19 2.34 -9.09 -2.46
N GLY A 20 1.28 -8.34 -2.15
CA GLY A 20 0.89 -7.13 -2.84
C GLY A 20 1.35 -5.87 -2.10
N ALA A 21 1.65 -4.81 -2.84
CA ALA A 21 1.95 -3.51 -2.25
C ALA A 21 1.16 -2.40 -2.95
N VAL A 22 0.46 -1.59 -2.15
CA VAL A 22 -0.21 -0.36 -2.60
C VAL A 22 0.59 0.83 -2.07
N VAL A 23 1.41 1.42 -2.94
CA VAL A 23 2.43 2.39 -2.54
C VAL A 23 2.55 3.54 -3.54
N SER A 24 3.30 4.59 -3.20
CA SER A 24 3.61 5.64 -4.17
C SER A 24 4.64 5.16 -5.20
N CYS A 25 4.78 5.88 -6.32
CA CYS A 25 5.81 5.58 -7.33
C CYS A 25 7.22 5.58 -6.73
N GLU A 26 7.53 6.55 -5.86
CA GLU A 26 8.84 6.70 -5.22
C GLU A 26 9.17 5.52 -4.28
N THR A 27 8.15 4.92 -3.66
CA THR A 27 8.31 3.72 -2.83
C THR A 27 8.39 2.47 -3.71
N ALA A 28 7.61 2.39 -4.79
CA ALA A 28 7.61 1.25 -5.71
C ALA A 28 9.02 0.94 -6.26
N GLU A 29 9.80 1.98 -6.57
CA GLU A 29 11.18 1.85 -7.05
C GLU A 29 12.14 1.19 -6.04
N GLN A 30 11.77 1.17 -4.75
CA GLN A 30 12.58 0.61 -3.66
C GLN A 30 12.13 -0.80 -3.26
N LEU A 31 11.05 -1.31 -3.86
CA LEU A 31 10.52 -2.63 -3.55
C LEU A 31 11.15 -3.71 -4.42
N GLN A 32 11.07 -4.93 -3.91
CA GLN A 32 11.61 -6.12 -4.56
C GLN A 32 10.74 -6.51 -5.76
N PRO A 33 11.34 -7.02 -6.85
CA PRO A 33 10.60 -7.35 -8.08
C PRO A 33 9.56 -8.47 -7.91
N GLU A 34 9.66 -9.28 -6.86
CA GLU A 34 8.72 -10.34 -6.51
C GLU A 34 7.39 -9.79 -5.96
N VAL A 35 7.36 -8.53 -5.52
CA VAL A 35 6.15 -7.90 -5.00
C VAL A 35 5.27 -7.46 -6.15
N ILE A 36 3.98 -7.80 -6.08
CA ILE A 36 3.00 -7.30 -7.02
C ILE A 36 2.62 -5.88 -6.61
N ILE A 37 2.97 -4.89 -7.43
CA ILE A 37 2.82 -3.47 -7.08
C ILE A 37 1.62 -2.86 -7.79
N ALA A 38 0.74 -2.21 -7.03
CA ALA A 38 -0.27 -1.29 -7.55
C ALA A 38 0.02 0.12 -7.02
N SER A 39 0.52 1.01 -7.89
CA SER A 39 0.87 2.37 -7.48
C SER A 39 -0.33 3.29 -7.49
N TYR A 40 -0.48 4.12 -6.46
CA TYR A 40 -1.47 5.20 -6.46
C TYR A 40 -0.94 6.52 -7.08
N GLY A 41 0.29 6.51 -7.60
CA GLY A 41 0.93 7.66 -8.24
C GLY A 41 1.96 8.37 -7.34
N ASN A 42 2.34 9.59 -7.74
CA ASN A 42 3.35 10.39 -7.06
C ASN A 42 2.81 11.04 -5.78
N ARG A 43 3.65 11.19 -4.76
CA ARG A 43 3.26 11.78 -3.47
C ARG A 43 2.87 13.26 -3.53
N THR A 44 3.16 13.94 -4.64
CA THR A 44 2.97 15.39 -4.80
C THR A 44 1.52 15.82 -5.06
N SER A 45 0.58 14.88 -5.30
CA SER A 45 -0.82 15.21 -5.58
C SER A 45 -1.81 14.45 -4.69
N PRO A 46 -2.21 15.01 -3.53
CA PRO A 46 -3.10 14.35 -2.57
C PRO A 46 -4.46 13.92 -3.15
N ALA A 47 -5.02 14.71 -4.08
CA ALA A 47 -6.29 14.38 -4.72
C ALA A 47 -6.16 13.16 -5.65
N ALA A 48 -5.07 13.07 -6.41
CA ALA A 48 -4.80 11.93 -7.27
C ALA A 48 -4.53 10.66 -6.46
N ILE A 49 -3.73 10.77 -5.39
CA ILE A 49 -3.45 9.66 -4.47
C ILE A 49 -4.75 9.04 -3.95
N ALA A 50 -5.68 9.86 -3.47
CA ALA A 50 -6.93 9.37 -2.93
C ALA A 50 -7.83 8.69 -3.98
N ALA A 51 -7.88 9.23 -5.21
CA ALA A 51 -8.65 8.63 -6.30
C ALA A 51 -8.05 7.28 -6.74
N ASN A 52 -6.73 7.25 -6.90
CA ASN A 52 -6.01 6.08 -7.41
C ASN A 52 -5.85 4.99 -6.34
N LEU A 53 -5.88 5.31 -5.04
CA LEU A 53 -5.72 4.29 -3.99
C LEU A 53 -6.83 3.23 -4.06
N TYR A 54 -8.06 3.64 -4.34
CA TYR A 54 -9.17 2.70 -4.44
C TYR A 54 -9.03 1.80 -5.67
N GLU A 55 -8.61 2.36 -6.80
CA GLU A 55 -8.31 1.60 -8.02
C GLU A 55 -7.16 0.62 -7.80
N ALA A 56 -6.08 1.07 -7.14
CA ALA A 56 -4.94 0.24 -6.79
C ALA A 56 -5.30 -0.91 -5.83
N LEU A 57 -6.27 -0.71 -4.93
CA LEU A 57 -6.78 -1.80 -4.09
C LEU A 57 -7.59 -2.81 -4.93
N ARG A 58 -8.45 -2.33 -5.84
CA ARG A 58 -9.26 -3.18 -6.72
C ARG A 58 -8.45 -3.98 -7.72
N TYR A 59 -7.24 -3.54 -8.05
CA TYR A 59 -6.30 -4.33 -8.85
C TYR A 59 -6.07 -5.73 -8.24
N PHE A 60 -6.04 -5.84 -6.90
CA PHE A 60 -5.87 -7.11 -6.19
C PHE A 60 -7.15 -7.95 -6.08
N ASP A 61 -8.31 -7.43 -6.50
CA ASP A 61 -9.50 -8.25 -6.70
C ASP A 61 -9.30 -9.20 -7.91
N GLU A 62 -8.57 -8.73 -8.93
CA GLU A 62 -8.24 -9.48 -10.14
C GLU A 62 -6.89 -10.21 -10.03
N HIS A 63 -5.98 -9.70 -9.19
CA HIS A 63 -4.65 -10.25 -8.94
C HIS A 63 -4.53 -10.65 -7.46
N PRO A 64 -5.18 -11.74 -7.04
CA PRO A 64 -5.25 -12.10 -5.63
C PRO A 64 -3.85 -12.37 -5.05
N VAL A 65 -3.64 -11.87 -3.84
CA VAL A 65 -2.43 -12.05 -3.03
C VAL A 65 -2.81 -12.43 -1.60
N ASP A 66 -1.90 -13.06 -0.88
CA ASP A 66 -2.12 -13.48 0.51
C ASP A 66 -2.13 -12.28 1.47
N VAL A 67 -1.35 -11.23 1.17
CA VAL A 67 -1.26 -10.03 1.99
C VAL A 67 -1.00 -8.79 1.14
N ILE A 68 -1.64 -7.68 1.50
CA ILE A 68 -1.40 -6.36 0.90
C ILE A 68 -0.80 -5.43 1.96
N TYR A 69 0.35 -4.83 1.64
CA TYR A 69 0.91 -3.73 2.41
C TYR A 69 0.59 -2.40 1.73
N ALA A 70 -0.18 -1.55 2.42
CA ALA A 70 -0.54 -0.23 1.91
C ALA A 70 0.22 0.88 2.64
N GLU A 71 0.84 1.76 1.87
CA GLU A 71 1.48 2.97 2.39
C GLU A 71 0.41 3.97 2.88
N GLY A 72 0.59 4.48 4.09
CA GLY A 72 -0.28 5.52 4.64
C GLY A 72 -0.07 6.87 3.93
N ILE A 73 -1.15 7.62 3.73
CA ILE A 73 -1.14 8.92 3.06
C ILE A 73 -1.48 10.05 4.03
N SER A 74 -1.21 11.30 3.65
CA SER A 74 -1.52 12.48 4.48
C SER A 74 -3.01 12.54 4.82
N GLU A 75 -3.34 12.70 6.10
CA GLU A 75 -4.72 12.72 6.61
C GLU A 75 -5.42 14.09 6.48
N ASN A 76 -5.11 14.84 5.41
CA ASN A 76 -5.71 16.14 5.14
C ASN A 76 -6.82 16.01 4.09
N GLY A 77 -7.97 16.64 4.35
CA GLY A 77 -9.11 16.65 3.43
C GLY A 77 -9.56 15.23 3.04
N LEU A 78 -9.46 14.90 1.75
CA LEU A 78 -9.86 13.60 1.21
C LEU A 78 -9.00 12.44 1.75
N GLY A 79 -7.72 12.69 2.07
CA GLY A 79 -6.82 11.67 2.59
C GLY A 79 -7.27 11.11 3.95
N LEU A 80 -7.92 11.92 4.78
CA LEU A 80 -8.53 11.46 6.05
C LEU A 80 -9.61 10.40 5.80
N ALA A 81 -10.50 10.66 4.84
CA ALA A 81 -11.59 9.76 4.51
C ALA A 81 -11.06 8.43 3.96
N VAL A 82 -10.04 8.51 3.10
CA VAL A 82 -9.37 7.34 2.52
C VAL A 82 -8.67 6.51 3.59
N MET A 83 -7.88 7.13 4.47
CA MET A 83 -7.20 6.43 5.57
C MET A 83 -8.17 5.77 6.54
N ASN A 84 -9.35 6.36 6.78
CA ASN A 84 -10.39 5.73 7.58
C ASN A 84 -10.91 4.44 6.94
N ARG A 85 -11.05 4.39 5.61
CA ARG A 85 -11.43 3.14 4.90
C ARG A 85 -10.30 2.12 4.90
N LEU A 86 -9.08 2.57 4.65
CA LEU A 86 -7.89 1.70 4.63
C LEU A 86 -7.68 1.01 5.98
N ARG A 87 -7.81 1.75 7.09
CA ARG A 87 -7.73 1.18 8.45
C ARG A 87 -8.79 0.12 8.73
N LYS A 88 -10.01 0.32 8.24
CA LYS A 88 -11.09 -0.66 8.39
C LYS A 88 -10.80 -1.91 7.57
N ALA A 89 -10.32 -1.75 6.33
CA ALA A 89 -9.95 -2.85 5.46
C ALA A 89 -8.79 -3.68 6.04
N SER A 90 -7.81 -3.03 6.68
CA SER A 90 -6.68 -3.73 7.32
C SER A 90 -7.03 -4.39 8.66
N GLY A 91 -8.30 -4.38 9.08
CA GLY A 91 -8.69 -4.86 10.42
C GLY A 91 -7.97 -4.10 11.54
N TYR A 92 -7.64 -2.83 11.30
CA TYR A 92 -6.83 -1.99 12.19
C TYR A 92 -5.41 -2.51 12.48
N ARG A 93 -4.88 -3.42 11.65
CA ARG A 93 -3.45 -3.79 11.68
C ARG A 93 -2.66 -2.66 11.02
N ILE A 94 -2.09 -1.79 11.85
CA ILE A 94 -1.37 -0.59 11.42
C ILE A 94 0.05 -0.65 11.97
N LEU A 95 1.03 -0.63 11.07
CA LEU A 95 2.44 -0.49 11.42
C LEU A 95 2.74 1.00 11.60
N LYS A 96 2.93 1.45 12.84
CA LYS A 96 3.40 2.80 13.13
C LYS A 96 4.92 2.83 13.06
N VAL A 97 5.45 3.80 12.33
CA VAL A 97 6.87 4.02 12.04
C VAL A 97 7.24 5.47 12.23
#